data_AF-K3XSY7-F1
#
_entry.id   AF-K3XSY7-F1
#
_cell.length_a   1.000
_cell.length_b   1.000
_cell.length_c   1.000
_cell.angle_alpha   90.00
_cell.angle_beta   90.00
_cell.angle_gamma   90.00
#
_symmetry.space_group_name_H-M   'P 1'
#
loop_
_entity.id
_entity.type
_entity.pdbx_description
1 polymer ?
#
loop_
_entity_poly.entity_id
_entity_poly.type
_entity_poly.pdbx_seq_one_letter_code
_entity_poly.pdbx_strand_id
1 'polypeptide(L)'
;MRAKLAVLAAGTPPPPRRPHPSPRQRQIPPRRSLRSIRSLSGGGPPPPPAPASRRRAWPAVSAALFGAGFLLGPLLDGIHSRVGLQVYGNGALDVGPLHTHVLVPPLLGAFYLTIGLLHLALDQRAPPKSKATGSSQKTATSLLLLGCWSYPNADVHLLGEGLVSWTATCYFVYTPFLANLARWLDSRLAAADDGAGAGAEGDDGAAPP
;
A
#
# COMPACT_ATOMS: atom_id res chain seq x y z
N MET A 1 -35.78 -11.56 53.69
CA MET A 1 -35.54 -12.15 55.02
C MET A 1 -34.19 -12.87 54.98
N ARG A 2 -33.22 -12.45 55.80
CA ARG A 2 -31.87 -13.04 55.93
C ARG A 2 -31.89 -14.00 57.11
N ALA A 3 -31.56 -15.28 56.89
CA ALA A 3 -31.30 -16.22 57.97
C ALA A 3 -29.80 -16.55 58.01
N LYS A 4 -29.19 -16.31 59.18
CA LYS A 4 -27.90 -16.86 59.58
C LYS A 4 -28.10 -18.32 59.97
N LEU A 5 -27.15 -19.19 59.61
CA LEU A 5 -26.78 -20.31 60.47
C LEU A 5 -25.26 -20.49 60.41
N ALA A 6 -24.66 -20.52 61.58
CA ALA A 6 -23.28 -20.92 61.82
C ALA A 6 -23.29 -22.39 62.26
N VAL A 7 -22.32 -23.19 61.82
CA VAL A 7 -21.85 -24.38 62.54
C VAL A 7 -20.35 -24.56 62.28
N LEU A 8 -19.60 -24.61 63.38
CA LEU A 8 -18.22 -25.07 63.50
C LEU A 8 -18.19 -26.62 63.41
N ALA A 9 -17.20 -27.19 62.71
CA ALA A 9 -16.73 -28.55 63.00
C ALA A 9 -15.26 -28.72 62.56
N ALA A 10 -14.51 -29.41 63.42
CA ALA A 10 -13.06 -29.56 63.46
C ALA A 10 -12.48 -30.52 62.42
N GLY A 11 -11.17 -30.40 62.12
CA GLY A 11 -10.44 -31.50 61.47
C GLY A 11 -9.07 -31.15 60.88
N THR A 12 -8.01 -31.46 61.65
CA THR A 12 -6.61 -31.75 61.27
C THR A 12 -5.59 -30.59 61.12
N PRO A 13 -4.40 -30.69 61.74
CA PRO A 13 -3.32 -29.71 61.62
C PRO A 13 -2.46 -29.92 60.35
N PRO A 14 -1.92 -28.85 59.73
CA PRO A 14 -0.97 -28.98 58.61
C PRO A 14 0.45 -29.38 59.09
N PRO A 15 1.22 -30.12 58.27
CA PRO A 15 2.58 -30.57 58.60
C PRO A 15 3.61 -29.42 58.66
N PRO A 16 4.77 -29.61 59.31
CA PRO A 16 5.70 -28.54 59.64
C PRO A 16 6.37 -27.90 58.40
N ARG A 17 6.41 -26.56 58.41
CA ARG A 17 7.13 -25.73 57.43
C ARG A 17 8.64 -25.97 57.51
N ARG A 18 9.26 -26.30 56.38
CA ARG A 18 10.72 -26.36 56.23
C ARG A 18 11.37 -24.96 56.29
N PRO A 19 12.64 -24.84 56.71
CA PRO A 19 13.28 -23.55 56.96
C PRO A 19 13.56 -22.75 55.69
N HIS A 20 13.41 -21.44 55.80
CA HIS A 20 13.82 -20.43 54.82
C HIS A 20 15.32 -20.52 54.49
N PRO A 21 15.70 -20.38 53.21
CA PRO A 21 17.00 -19.85 52.84
C PRO A 21 16.93 -18.31 52.74
N SER A 22 17.89 -17.65 53.39
CA SER A 22 18.17 -16.20 53.33
C SER A 22 18.31 -15.66 51.89
N PRO A 23 18.08 -14.36 51.67
CA PRO A 23 18.16 -13.75 50.36
C PRO A 23 19.62 -13.66 49.90
N ARG A 24 20.03 -14.58 49.02
CA ARG A 24 21.28 -14.41 48.26
C ARG A 24 21.10 -13.26 47.27
N GLN A 25 21.77 -12.16 47.60
CA GLN A 25 22.07 -11.02 46.75
C GLN A 25 22.41 -11.48 45.32
N ARG A 26 21.47 -11.30 44.39
CA ARG A 26 21.69 -11.48 42.96
C ARG A 26 22.65 -10.40 42.50
N GLN A 27 23.93 -10.73 42.35
CA GLN A 27 24.86 -9.93 41.58
C GLN A 27 24.40 -9.94 40.12
N ILE A 28 23.99 -8.76 39.64
CA ILE A 28 23.71 -8.50 38.22
C ILE A 28 25.08 -8.47 37.51
N PRO A 29 25.37 -9.34 36.54
CA PRO A 29 26.58 -9.17 35.73
C PRO A 29 26.40 -7.94 34.83
N PRO A 30 27.44 -7.12 34.63
CA PRO A 30 27.33 -5.96 33.75
C PRO A 30 27.07 -6.45 32.33
N ARG A 31 26.09 -5.83 31.65
CA ARG A 31 25.84 -6.01 30.22
C ARG A 31 27.14 -5.73 29.46
N ARG A 32 27.80 -6.79 29.01
CA ARG A 32 28.90 -6.71 28.05
C ARG A 32 28.35 -6.09 26.77
N SER A 33 28.67 -4.83 26.54
CA SER A 33 28.47 -4.15 25.26
C SER A 33 29.25 -4.92 24.21
N LEU A 34 28.54 -5.69 23.38
CA LEU A 34 29.09 -6.27 22.17
C LEU A 34 29.33 -5.12 21.19
N ARG A 35 30.48 -4.44 21.35
CA ARG A 35 31.08 -3.69 20.25
C ARG A 35 31.34 -4.69 19.12
N SER A 36 30.57 -4.54 18.04
CA SER A 36 30.79 -5.28 16.80
C SER A 36 32.16 -4.89 16.26
N ILE A 37 33.14 -5.76 16.47
CA ILE A 37 34.41 -5.72 15.74
C ILE A 37 34.12 -6.39 14.40
N ARG A 38 33.78 -5.60 13.39
CA ARG A 38 33.95 -6.00 11.98
C ARG A 38 35.18 -5.28 11.45
N SER A 39 36.30 -5.98 11.49
CA SER A 39 37.50 -5.64 10.75
C SER A 39 37.49 -6.39 9.42
N LEU A 40 37.49 -5.62 8.33
CA LEU A 40 38.19 -5.81 7.05
C LEU A 40 38.16 -7.20 6.38
N SER A 41 37.37 -7.33 5.32
CA SER A 41 37.84 -7.68 3.97
C SER A 41 36.65 -7.81 3.03
N GLY A 42 36.68 -7.06 1.92
CA GLY A 42 35.64 -7.09 0.90
C GLY A 42 35.58 -5.78 0.15
N GLY A 43 36.51 -5.59 -0.79
CA GLY A 43 36.43 -4.57 -1.84
C GLY A 43 35.29 -4.90 -2.81
N GLY A 44 34.06 -4.88 -2.32
CA GLY A 44 32.87 -4.78 -3.16
C GLY A 44 32.63 -3.32 -3.50
N PRO A 45 32.06 -3.00 -4.69
CA PRO A 45 31.60 -1.65 -4.97
C PRO A 45 30.67 -1.19 -3.83
N PRO A 46 30.71 0.11 -3.46
CA PRO A 46 29.85 0.63 -2.40
C PRO A 46 28.39 0.24 -2.70
N PRO A 47 27.61 -0.17 -1.67
CA PRO A 47 26.19 -0.41 -1.88
C PRO A 47 25.57 0.85 -2.49
N PRO A 48 24.71 0.72 -3.52
CA PRO A 48 24.10 1.88 -4.14
C PRO A 48 23.34 2.69 -3.08
N PRO A 49 23.41 4.03 -3.11
CA PRO A 49 22.71 4.85 -2.14
C PRO A 49 21.20 4.55 -2.19
N ALA A 50 20.61 4.19 -1.05
CA ALA A 50 19.16 4.21 -0.84
C ALA A 50 18.97 4.78 0.58
N PRO A 51 18.06 5.75 0.86
CA PRO A 51 16.66 5.83 0.41
C PRO A 51 16.13 7.28 0.16
N ALA A 52 17.01 8.26 -0.07
CA ALA A 52 16.61 9.68 -0.14
C ALA A 52 15.90 10.05 -1.46
N SER A 53 16.36 9.51 -2.60
CA SER A 53 15.77 9.76 -3.92
C SER A 53 14.35 9.19 -4.05
N ARG A 54 14.10 7.99 -3.50
CA ARG A 54 12.78 7.33 -3.58
C ARG A 54 11.66 8.13 -2.89
N ARG A 55 11.93 8.84 -1.79
CA ARG A 55 10.92 9.69 -1.14
C ARG A 55 10.63 10.97 -1.93
N ARG A 56 11.59 11.45 -2.73
CA ARG A 56 11.44 12.65 -3.56
C ARG A 56 10.50 12.43 -4.75
N ALA A 57 10.44 11.21 -5.29
CA ALA A 57 9.55 10.88 -6.41
C ALA A 57 8.06 10.75 -6.02
N TRP A 58 7.71 10.66 -4.72
CA TRP A 58 6.34 10.39 -4.27
C TRP A 58 5.29 11.43 -4.69
N PRO A 59 5.57 12.76 -4.65
CA PRO A 59 4.64 13.75 -5.18
C PRO A 59 4.39 13.57 -6.68
N ALA A 60 5.41 13.25 -7.46
CA ALA A 60 5.28 13.00 -8.90
C ALA A 60 4.50 11.71 -9.17
N VAL A 61 4.78 10.63 -8.44
CA VAL A 61 4.01 9.37 -8.49
C VAL A 61 2.55 9.62 -8.12
N SER A 62 2.31 10.43 -7.09
CA SER A 62 0.96 10.80 -6.63
C SER A 62 0.18 11.56 -7.71
N ALA A 63 0.81 12.58 -8.30
CA ALA A 63 0.21 13.35 -9.39
C ALA A 63 -0.07 12.46 -10.62
N ALA A 64 0.84 11.56 -10.97
CA ALA A 64 0.67 10.63 -12.08
C ALA A 64 -0.45 9.61 -11.82
N LEU A 65 -0.55 9.04 -10.61
CA LEU A 65 -1.64 8.14 -10.22
C LEU A 65 -3.00 8.85 -10.22
N PHE A 66 -3.05 10.05 -9.64
CA PHE A 66 -4.25 10.87 -9.65
C PHE A 66 -4.68 11.20 -11.09
N GLY A 67 -3.75 11.67 -11.92
CA GLY A 67 -4.01 11.99 -13.33
C GLY A 67 -4.45 10.77 -14.13
N ALA A 68 -3.84 9.61 -13.90
CA ALA A 68 -4.25 8.36 -14.52
C ALA A 68 -5.69 8.00 -14.14
N GLY A 69 -6.06 8.06 -12.85
CA GLY A 69 -7.44 7.82 -12.41
C GLY A 69 -8.43 8.87 -12.89
N PHE A 70 -8.01 10.13 -12.94
CA PHE A 70 -8.83 11.26 -13.41
C PHE A 70 -9.17 11.15 -14.89
N LEU A 71 -8.27 10.61 -15.72
CA LEU A 71 -8.48 10.45 -17.16
C LEU A 71 -9.06 9.08 -17.52
N LEU A 72 -8.48 7.99 -17.01
CA LEU A 72 -8.92 6.64 -17.32
C LEU A 72 -10.26 6.30 -16.64
N GLY A 73 -10.49 6.85 -15.45
CA GLY A 73 -11.70 6.60 -14.68
C GLY A 73 -12.98 6.97 -15.43
N PRO A 74 -13.14 8.21 -15.91
CA PRO A 74 -14.28 8.63 -16.72
C PRO A 74 -14.44 7.85 -18.03
N LEU A 75 -13.33 7.39 -18.61
CA LEU A 75 -13.38 6.53 -19.80
C LEU A 75 -13.99 5.16 -19.49
N LEU A 76 -13.64 4.56 -18.35
CA LEU A 76 -14.22 3.30 -17.89
C LEU A 76 -15.68 3.50 -17.46
N ASP A 77 -15.98 4.55 -16.69
CA ASP A 77 -17.34 4.88 -16.24
C ASP A 77 -18.30 5.15 -17.41
N GLY A 78 -17.87 5.92 -18.41
CA GLY A 78 -18.72 6.22 -19.56
C GLY A 78 -19.01 5.03 -20.48
N ILE A 79 -18.21 3.95 -20.43
CA ILE A 79 -18.55 2.67 -21.09
C ILE A 79 -19.74 2.01 -20.37
N HIS A 80 -19.88 2.16 -19.06
CA HIS A 80 -21.04 1.62 -18.33
C HIS A 80 -22.32 2.37 -18.74
N SER A 81 -22.22 3.68 -18.93
CA SER A 81 -23.33 4.50 -19.38
C SER A 81 -23.72 4.20 -20.85
N ARG A 82 -22.77 3.76 -21.69
CA ARG A 82 -23.04 3.34 -23.08
C ARG A 82 -23.96 2.12 -23.19
N VAL A 83 -23.88 1.21 -22.23
CA VAL A 83 -24.72 0.00 -22.17
C VAL A 83 -25.94 0.17 -21.26
N GLY A 84 -26.20 1.39 -20.79
CA GLY A 84 -27.37 1.72 -19.97
C GLY A 84 -27.32 1.21 -18.53
N LEU A 85 -26.14 0.80 -18.04
CA LEU A 85 -25.99 0.31 -16.67
C LEU A 85 -25.92 1.43 -15.63
N GLN A 86 -25.54 2.62 -16.06
CA GLN A 86 -25.42 3.78 -15.19
C GLN A 86 -25.97 4.99 -15.93
N VAL A 87 -27.00 5.61 -15.36
CA VAL A 87 -27.66 6.78 -15.95
C VAL A 87 -27.44 7.96 -15.02
N TYR A 88 -26.79 8.99 -15.54
CA TYR A 88 -26.55 10.22 -14.81
C TYR A 88 -27.55 11.29 -15.25
N GLY A 89 -28.08 12.04 -14.28
CA GLY A 89 -28.95 13.20 -14.52
C GLY A 89 -28.15 14.50 -14.51
N ASN A 90 -28.47 15.42 -13.59
CA ASN A 90 -27.74 16.68 -13.45
C ASN A 90 -26.25 16.45 -13.20
N GLY A 91 -25.40 17.25 -13.84
CA GLY A 91 -23.95 17.16 -13.70
C GLY A 91 -23.29 16.08 -14.57
N ALA A 92 -24.03 15.47 -15.49
CA ALA A 92 -23.45 14.62 -16.53
C ALA A 92 -22.56 15.45 -17.48
N LEU A 93 -21.44 14.85 -17.83
CA LEU A 93 -20.47 15.28 -18.82
C LEU A 93 -20.55 14.32 -20.00
N ASP A 94 -20.73 14.90 -21.17
CA ASP A 94 -20.98 14.16 -22.40
C ASP A 94 -19.80 14.36 -23.34
N VAL A 95 -18.99 13.31 -23.50
CA VAL A 95 -17.83 13.32 -24.40
C VAL A 95 -18.06 12.29 -25.48
N GLY A 96 -18.72 12.71 -26.55
CA GLY A 96 -19.11 11.85 -27.66
C GLY A 96 -19.98 10.68 -27.16
N PRO A 97 -19.50 9.43 -27.18
CA PRO A 97 -20.24 8.33 -26.62
C PRO A 97 -20.37 8.35 -25.07
N LEU A 98 -19.38 8.89 -24.38
CA LEU A 98 -19.27 8.64 -22.95
C LEU A 98 -20.14 9.62 -22.16
N HIS A 99 -20.94 9.07 -21.24
CA HIS A 99 -21.69 9.81 -20.23
C HIS A 99 -21.10 9.54 -18.85
N THR A 100 -20.59 10.56 -18.17
CA THR A 100 -19.96 10.43 -16.85
C THR A 100 -20.32 11.63 -15.98
N HIS A 101 -20.39 11.50 -14.66
CA HIS A 101 -20.73 12.64 -13.80
C HIS A 101 -19.50 13.52 -13.49
N VAL A 102 -19.67 14.83 -13.33
CA VAL A 102 -18.58 15.80 -13.08
C VAL A 102 -17.71 15.47 -11.86
N LEU A 103 -18.25 14.74 -10.89
CA LEU A 103 -17.51 14.28 -9.70
C LEU A 103 -16.77 12.95 -9.89
N VAL A 104 -17.07 12.20 -10.95
CA VAL A 104 -16.41 10.92 -11.23
C VAL A 104 -14.91 11.09 -11.49
N PRO A 105 -14.44 12.03 -12.34
CA PRO A 105 -13.01 12.25 -12.55
C PRO A 105 -12.21 12.50 -11.26
N PRO A 106 -12.56 13.47 -10.39
CA PRO A 106 -11.79 13.69 -9.15
C PRO A 106 -11.89 12.51 -8.16
N LEU A 107 -13.03 11.82 -8.11
CA LEU A 107 -13.21 10.67 -7.20
C LEU A 107 -12.35 9.48 -7.63
N LEU A 108 -12.31 9.15 -8.92
CA LEU A 108 -11.48 8.07 -9.44
C LEU A 108 -9.99 8.42 -9.40
N GLY A 109 -9.63 9.68 -9.63
CA GLY A 109 -8.27 10.17 -9.37
C GLY A 109 -7.84 9.93 -7.92
N ALA A 110 -8.68 10.29 -6.94
CA ALA A 110 -8.41 10.04 -5.53
C ALA A 110 -8.31 8.54 -5.19
N PHE A 111 -9.17 7.71 -5.80
CA PHE A 111 -9.12 6.25 -5.63
C PHE A 111 -7.79 5.65 -6.11
N TYR A 112 -7.31 6.02 -7.30
CA TYR A 112 -6.04 5.49 -7.83
C TYR A 112 -4.86 5.93 -6.99
N LEU A 113 -4.85 7.20 -6.58
CA LEU A 113 -3.86 7.76 -5.69
C LEU A 113 -3.79 6.99 -4.36
N THR A 114 -4.93 6.80 -3.69
CA THR A 114 -5.00 6.17 -2.37
C THR A 114 -4.57 4.71 -2.40
N ILE A 115 -5.11 3.91 -3.33
CA ILE A 115 -4.76 2.49 -3.45
C ILE A 115 -3.31 2.31 -3.90
N GLY A 116 -2.83 3.12 -4.84
CA GLY A 116 -1.46 3.05 -5.34
C GLY A 116 -0.43 3.39 -4.26
N LEU A 117 -0.63 4.48 -3.52
CA LEU A 117 0.24 4.85 -2.41
C LEU A 117 0.17 3.84 -1.25
N LEU A 118 -1.02 3.31 -0.96
CA LEU A 118 -1.17 2.27 0.05
C LEU A 118 -0.29 1.05 -0.28
N HIS A 119 -0.29 0.58 -1.52
CA HIS A 119 0.54 -0.55 -1.93
C HIS A 119 2.03 -0.25 -1.88
N LEU A 120 2.46 0.93 -2.32
CA LEU A 120 3.86 1.34 -2.17
C LEU A 120 4.28 1.43 -0.70
N ALA A 121 3.41 1.93 0.18
CA ALA A 121 3.67 1.99 1.61
C ALA A 121 3.74 0.60 2.26
N LEU A 122 2.89 -0.34 1.82
CA LEU A 122 2.94 -1.74 2.26
C LEU A 122 4.21 -2.44 1.78
N ASP A 123 4.62 -2.21 0.54
CA ASP A 123 5.87 -2.76 -0.01
C ASP A 123 7.10 -2.27 0.77
N GLN A 124 7.10 -1.02 1.24
CA GLN A 124 8.17 -0.49 2.10
C GLN A 124 8.22 -1.13 3.49
N ARG A 125 7.10 -1.70 3.96
CA ARG A 125 6.98 -2.35 5.29
C ARG A 125 7.17 -3.86 5.21
N ALA A 126 7.17 -4.44 4.02
CA ALA A 126 7.35 -5.87 3.82
C ALA A 126 8.81 -6.29 4.03
N PRO A 127 9.06 -7.49 4.61
CA PRO A 127 10.42 -8.02 4.75
C PRO A 127 11.05 -8.23 3.36
N PRO A 128 12.39 -8.11 3.23
CA PRO A 128 13.10 -8.20 1.95
C PRO A 128 13.13 -9.63 1.44
N LYS A 129 11.99 -10.15 0.97
CA LYS A 129 11.88 -11.49 0.38
C LYS A 129 11.32 -11.52 -1.04
N SER A 130 10.79 -10.41 -1.56
CA SER A 130 10.60 -10.25 -3.00
C SER A 130 10.51 -8.76 -3.38
N LYS A 131 11.38 -8.29 -4.29
CA LYS A 131 11.18 -7.00 -4.95
C LYS A 131 10.18 -7.21 -6.08
N ALA A 132 8.88 -7.11 -5.79
CA ALA A 132 7.86 -7.08 -6.83
C ALA A 132 8.10 -5.83 -7.71
N THR A 133 8.61 -6.04 -8.92
CA THR A 133 8.87 -4.95 -9.86
C THR A 133 7.68 -4.84 -10.82
N GLY A 134 7.06 -3.65 -10.87
CA GLY A 134 6.01 -3.37 -11.85
C GLY A 134 6.59 -3.43 -13.26
N SER A 135 5.98 -4.21 -14.15
CA SER A 135 6.40 -4.33 -15.55
C SER A 135 5.35 -3.67 -16.45
N SER A 136 5.79 -2.96 -17.48
CA SER A 136 4.89 -2.36 -18.48
C SER A 136 4.07 -3.43 -19.21
N GLN A 137 4.67 -4.58 -19.52
CA GLN A 137 3.96 -5.70 -20.14
C GLN A 137 2.85 -6.23 -19.21
N LYS A 138 3.16 -6.44 -17.92
CA LYS A 138 2.14 -6.85 -16.94
C LYS A 138 1.03 -5.82 -16.79
N THR A 139 1.38 -4.54 -16.81
CA THR A 139 0.44 -3.42 -16.74
C THR A 139 -0.48 -3.38 -17.97
N ALA A 140 0.09 -3.51 -19.18
CA ALA A 140 -0.67 -3.53 -20.42
C ALA A 140 -1.55 -4.79 -20.54
N THR A 141 -1.03 -5.97 -20.18
CA THR A 141 -1.81 -7.22 -20.15
C THR A 141 -2.97 -7.11 -19.17
N SER A 142 -2.78 -6.51 -17.99
CA SER A 142 -3.88 -6.27 -17.04
C SER A 142 -4.93 -5.30 -17.61
N LEU A 143 -4.54 -4.25 -18.34
CA LEU A 143 -5.47 -3.34 -19.03
C LEU A 143 -6.30 -4.05 -20.10
N LEU A 144 -5.68 -4.98 -20.84
CA LEU A 144 -6.38 -5.77 -21.85
C LEU A 144 -7.38 -6.75 -21.24
N LEU A 145 -7.03 -7.40 -20.12
CA LEU A 145 -7.93 -8.29 -19.40
C LEU A 145 -9.16 -7.56 -18.83
N LEU A 146 -9.02 -6.30 -18.44
CA LEU A 146 -10.14 -5.43 -18.04
C LEU A 146 -11.14 -5.19 -19.18
N GLY A 147 -10.66 -5.09 -20.42
CA GLY A 147 -11.51 -4.90 -21.61
C GLY A 147 -12.39 -6.11 -21.97
N CYS A 148 -12.10 -7.29 -21.43
CA CYS A 148 -12.84 -8.52 -21.72
C CYS A 148 -14.02 -8.78 -20.76
N TRP A 149 -14.35 -7.84 -19.88
CA TRP A 149 -15.39 -8.04 -18.86
C TRP A 149 -16.80 -7.81 -19.41
N SER A 150 -17.73 -8.72 -19.11
CA SER A 150 -19.14 -8.65 -19.53
C SER A 150 -20.03 -8.11 -18.40
N TYR A 151 -21.07 -7.39 -18.77
CA TYR A 151 -21.81 -6.45 -17.93
C TYR A 151 -23.31 -6.81 -17.86
N PRO A 152 -23.70 -7.85 -17.09
CA PRO A 152 -25.11 -8.19 -16.88
C PRO A 152 -25.83 -7.17 -15.98
N ASN A 153 -27.17 -7.24 -15.95
CA ASN A 153 -28.04 -6.39 -15.11
C ASN A 153 -27.73 -6.49 -13.61
N ALA A 154 -28.09 -5.44 -12.85
CA ALA A 154 -27.99 -5.42 -11.38
C ALA A 154 -28.72 -6.61 -10.73
N ASP A 155 -28.03 -7.31 -9.84
CA ASP A 155 -28.46 -8.58 -9.25
C ASP A 155 -28.34 -8.60 -7.71
N VAL A 156 -27.77 -7.56 -7.09
CA VAL A 156 -27.70 -7.39 -5.63
C VAL A 156 -28.36 -6.06 -5.24
N HIS A 157 -29.12 -6.02 -4.16
CA HIS A 157 -29.72 -4.78 -3.66
C HIS A 157 -29.04 -4.38 -2.35
N LEU A 158 -28.36 -3.24 -2.35
CA LEU A 158 -27.67 -2.68 -1.19
C LEU A 158 -28.34 -1.37 -0.80
N LEU A 159 -28.86 -1.28 0.43
CA LEU A 159 -29.60 -0.11 0.93
C LEU A 159 -30.84 0.26 0.10
N GLY A 160 -31.45 -0.72 -0.59
CA GLY A 160 -32.59 -0.50 -1.48
C GLY A 160 -32.21 -0.10 -2.91
N GLU A 161 -30.92 0.14 -3.18
CA GLU A 161 -30.39 0.46 -4.50
C GLU A 161 -29.81 -0.79 -5.17
N GLY A 162 -30.07 -0.95 -6.46
CA GLY A 162 -29.51 -2.05 -7.26
C GLY A 162 -28.01 -1.85 -7.50
N LEU A 163 -27.20 -2.75 -6.96
CA LEU A 163 -25.77 -2.87 -7.25
C LEU A 163 -25.53 -4.15 -8.04
N VAL A 164 -24.70 -4.07 -9.08
CA VAL A 164 -24.29 -5.30 -9.78
C VAL A 164 -23.26 -6.04 -8.94
N SER A 165 -23.49 -7.32 -8.63
CA SER A 165 -22.66 -8.18 -7.77
C SER A 165 -21.20 -8.22 -8.21
N TRP A 166 -20.95 -8.17 -9.51
CA TRP A 166 -19.61 -8.17 -10.06
C TRP A 166 -18.87 -6.85 -9.83
N THR A 167 -19.52 -5.77 -9.39
CA THR A 167 -18.88 -4.49 -9.03
C THR A 167 -17.85 -4.70 -7.92
N ALA A 168 -18.15 -5.51 -6.90
CA ALA A 168 -17.17 -5.83 -5.86
C ALA A 168 -15.96 -6.58 -6.45
N THR A 169 -16.23 -7.53 -7.36
CA THR A 169 -15.21 -8.30 -8.07
C THR A 169 -14.34 -7.40 -8.96
N CYS A 170 -14.92 -6.41 -9.64
CA CYS A 170 -14.17 -5.53 -10.53
C CYS A 170 -13.19 -4.68 -9.72
N TYR A 171 -13.60 -4.09 -8.59
CA TYR A 171 -12.70 -3.33 -7.72
C TYR A 171 -11.60 -4.21 -7.11
N PHE A 172 -11.93 -5.44 -6.73
CA PHE A 172 -10.94 -6.40 -6.23
C PHE A 172 -9.88 -6.74 -7.30
N VAL A 173 -10.30 -7.07 -8.53
CA VAL A 173 -9.40 -7.37 -9.67
C VAL A 173 -8.61 -6.12 -10.10
N TYR A 174 -9.16 -4.93 -9.90
CA TYR A 174 -8.50 -3.66 -10.21
C TYR A 174 -7.28 -3.37 -9.32
N THR A 175 -7.33 -3.86 -8.09
CA THR A 175 -6.33 -3.58 -7.05
C THR A 175 -4.90 -4.04 -7.42
N PRO A 176 -4.65 -5.30 -7.89
CA PRO A 176 -3.32 -5.71 -8.32
C PRO A 176 -2.81 -4.95 -9.55
N PHE A 177 -3.70 -4.47 -10.42
CA PHE A 177 -3.32 -3.60 -11.53
C PHE A 177 -2.80 -2.25 -11.03
N LEU A 178 -3.53 -1.59 -10.12
CA LEU A 178 -3.10 -0.33 -9.51
C LEU A 178 -1.80 -0.46 -8.73
N ALA A 179 -1.61 -1.57 -8.03
CA ALA A 179 -0.34 -1.85 -7.38
C ALA A 179 0.83 -1.93 -8.38
N ASN A 180 0.62 -2.57 -9.53
CA ASN A 180 1.64 -2.65 -10.58
C ASN A 180 1.90 -1.30 -11.27
N LEU A 181 0.85 -0.52 -11.54
CA LEU A 181 0.98 0.82 -12.09
C LEU A 181 1.78 1.73 -11.14
N ALA A 182 1.46 1.72 -9.85
CA ALA A 182 2.16 2.50 -8.84
C ALA A 182 3.65 2.14 -8.76
N ARG A 183 3.98 0.84 -8.77
CA ARG A 183 5.38 0.35 -8.79
C ARG A 183 6.11 0.75 -10.07
N TRP A 184 5.43 0.68 -11.20
CA TRP A 184 6.01 1.07 -12.48
C TRP A 184 6.30 2.58 -12.52
N LEU A 185 5.35 3.42 -12.09
CA LEU A 185 5.52 4.87 -11.99
C LEU A 185 6.65 5.25 -11.02
N ASP A 186 6.70 4.62 -9.83
CA ASP A 186 7.78 4.82 -8.86
C ASP A 186 9.15 4.49 -9.47
N SER A 187 9.26 3.36 -10.20
CA SER A 187 10.52 2.99 -10.85
C SER A 187 10.95 3.95 -11.97
N ARG A 188 9.99 4.45 -12.76
CA ARG A 188 10.27 5.33 -13.91
C ARG A 188 10.67 6.72 -13.47
N LEU A 189 10.00 7.25 -12.46
CA LEU A 189 10.26 8.59 -11.93
C LEU A 189 11.53 8.61 -11.08
N ALA A 190 11.82 7.56 -10.32
CA ALA A 190 13.11 7.42 -9.64
C ALA A 190 14.28 7.40 -10.63
N ALA A 191 14.16 6.65 -11.74
CA ALA A 191 15.21 6.60 -12.78
C ALA A 191 15.41 7.96 -13.49
N ALA A 192 14.35 8.74 -13.65
CA ALA A 192 14.43 10.08 -14.24
C ALA A 192 15.12 11.09 -13.30
N ASP A 193 14.81 11.05 -12.00
CA ASP A 193 15.46 11.89 -10.98
C ASP A 193 16.96 11.58 -10.87
N ASP A 194 17.35 10.30 -10.90
CA ASP A 194 18.76 9.88 -10.82
C ASP A 194 19.56 10.34 -12.06
N GLY A 195 18.95 10.31 -13.26
CA GLY A 195 19.57 10.78 -14.51
C GLY A 195 19.73 12.30 -14.59
N ALA A 196 18.81 13.06 -14.01
CA ALA A 196 18.90 14.52 -13.93
C ALA A 196 20.01 14.98 -12.96
N GLY A 197 20.25 14.24 -11.87
CA GLY A 197 21.32 14.53 -10.91
C GLY A 197 22.73 14.34 -11.48
N ALA A 198 22.94 13.29 -12.28
CA ALA A 198 24.26 13.00 -12.86
C ALA A 198 24.70 14.00 -13.94
N GLY A 199 23.76 14.66 -14.63
CA GLY A 199 24.06 15.68 -15.63
C GLY A 199 24.47 17.05 -15.06
N ALA A 200 24.22 17.30 -13.78
CA ALA A 200 24.55 18.56 -13.11
C ALA A 200 25.94 18.57 -12.46
N GLU A 201 26.57 17.41 -12.28
CA GLU A 201 27.87 17.27 -11.59
C GLU A 201 29.08 17.28 -12.55
N GLY A 202 28.85 17.51 -13.86
CA GLY A 202 29.87 17.38 -14.92
C GLY A 202 30.37 18.67 -15.57
N ASP A 203 29.98 19.86 -15.11
CA ASP A 203 30.29 21.15 -15.78
C ASP A 203 31.22 22.08 -14.98
N ASP A 204 31.91 21.56 -13.95
CA ASP A 204 32.84 22.37 -13.16
C ASP A 204 34.30 22.12 -13.60
N GLY A 205 34.77 22.92 -14.56
CA GLY A 205 36.19 23.32 -14.60
C GLY A 205 37.02 22.85 -15.81
N ALA A 206 36.85 23.51 -16.94
CA ALA A 206 37.92 23.69 -17.91
C ALA A 206 38.14 25.19 -18.13
N ALA A 207 39.04 25.79 -17.34
CA ALA A 207 39.56 27.12 -17.63
C ALA A 207 40.52 27.02 -18.84
N PRO A 208 40.37 27.86 -19.88
CA PRO A 208 41.27 27.82 -21.02
C PRO A 208 42.66 28.42 -20.68
N PRO A 209 43.73 27.97 -21.38
CA PRO A 209 45.11 28.40 -21.16
C PRO A 209 45.37 29.85 -21.60
#